data_AF-A0A9W7BKK0-F1
#
_entry.id   AF-A0A9W7BKK0-F1
#
_cell.length_a   1.000
_cell.length_b   1.000
_cell.length_c   1.000
_cell.angle_alpha   90.00
_cell.angle_beta   90.00
_cell.angle_gamma   90.00
#
_symmetry.space_group_name_H-M   'P 1'
#
loop_
_entity.id
_entity.type
_entity.pdbx_description
1 polymer ?
#
loop_
_entity_poly.entity_id
_entity_poly.type
_entity_poly.pdbx_seq_one_letter_code
_entity_poly.pdbx_strand_id
1 'polypeptide(L)'
;MPFTKWTCLACTFVNEDPVESASNCMICEADRPPSSTSSPHPPASTPMADDPFTSPPCISTSTSTSTSASNQWECAHCTFMNEDAHLACTLCLQERVDSTSLIKELDSQEKEKKASLILANGACNICREDDVPTYNLRDCSKTCTCCEDCLKKYVELQIEEQPGVPIRCPFNISNPDCCPNIDINQTDIMLLSPTPTYNRHIDKQTEYACAREESLHMCPTPNCNFKVEWVSHEENGQPILDCKMCNNIYCLLCRQLEHTCMTCEEKAAETLPENATEEAKRLHAEERASKKALSKIRKCGGCGEGVLKKEGCNKILCRCGYKFCFKCGDEGATCSCTPANVRNYKQTRFTISITR
;
A
#
# COMPACT_ATOMS: atom_id res chain seq x y z
N MET A 1 0.30 -37.03 7.71
CA MET A 1 -0.55 -37.03 6.51
C MET A 1 -0.08 -35.92 5.59
N PRO A 2 0.15 -36.13 4.29
CA PRO A 2 0.42 -35.03 3.38
C PRO A 2 -0.86 -34.20 3.21
N PHE A 3 -0.83 -32.94 3.62
CA PHE A 3 -1.94 -32.01 3.40
C PHE A 3 -1.89 -31.52 1.95
N THR A 4 -3.02 -31.59 1.25
CA THR A 4 -3.14 -30.97 -0.06
C THR A 4 -3.57 -29.52 0.13
N LYS A 5 -2.79 -28.58 -0.44
CA LYS A 5 -3.10 -27.15 -0.37
C LYS A 5 -3.63 -26.69 -1.72
N TRP A 6 -4.68 -25.86 -1.71
CA TRP A 6 -5.19 -25.23 -2.91
C TRP A 6 -5.55 -23.76 -2.67
N THR A 7 -5.26 -22.91 -3.65
CA THR A 7 -5.49 -21.46 -3.55
C THR A 7 -6.87 -21.12 -4.10
N CYS A 8 -7.69 -20.43 -3.31
CA CYS A 8 -8.98 -19.93 -3.76
C CYS A 8 -8.79 -18.83 -4.81
N LEU A 9 -9.41 -18.96 -5.98
CA LEU A 9 -9.30 -17.96 -7.04
C LEU A 9 -10.12 -16.69 -6.76
N ALA A 10 -11.07 -16.73 -5.82
CA ALA A 10 -11.90 -15.58 -5.47
C ALA A 10 -11.27 -14.68 -4.40
N CYS A 11 -10.67 -15.26 -3.35
CA CYS A 11 -10.11 -14.51 -2.23
C CYS A 11 -8.62 -14.77 -1.96
N THR A 12 -7.96 -15.59 -2.78
CA THR A 12 -6.53 -15.95 -2.70
C THR A 12 -6.10 -16.73 -1.45
N PHE A 13 -7.05 -17.10 -0.59
CA PHE A 13 -6.76 -17.89 0.60
C PHE A 13 -6.31 -19.32 0.24
N VAL A 14 -5.26 -19.81 0.92
CA VAL A 14 -4.73 -21.16 0.74
C VAL A 14 -5.45 -22.10 1.69
N ASN A 15 -6.37 -22.89 1.15
CA ASN A 15 -7.11 -23.89 1.91
C ASN A 15 -6.20 -25.10 2.17
N GLU A 16 -6.20 -25.58 3.41
CA GLU A 16 -5.53 -26.81 3.79
C GLU A 16 -6.57 -27.92 3.84
N ASP A 17 -6.41 -28.91 2.97
CA ASP A 17 -7.34 -30.03 2.86
C ASP A 17 -6.61 -31.32 3.23
N PRO A 18 -6.89 -31.87 4.43
CA PRO A 18 -6.27 -33.10 4.89
C PRO A 18 -6.69 -34.34 4.08
N VAL A 19 -7.77 -34.27 3.27
CA VAL A 19 -8.37 -35.46 2.63
C VAL A 19 -8.92 -35.20 1.20
N GLU A 20 -8.55 -34.11 0.54
CA GLU A 20 -9.13 -33.70 -0.75
C GLU A 20 -10.68 -33.64 -0.77
N SER A 21 -11.32 -33.42 0.39
CA SER A 21 -12.79 -33.44 0.53
C SER A 21 -13.43 -32.05 0.56
N ALA A 22 -12.65 -30.98 0.70
CA ALA A 22 -13.16 -29.62 0.73
C ALA A 22 -13.53 -29.17 -0.69
N SER A 23 -14.84 -28.99 -0.93
CA SER A 23 -15.41 -28.48 -2.19
C SER A 23 -15.47 -26.96 -2.26
N ASN A 24 -15.30 -26.26 -1.13
CA ASN A 24 -15.48 -24.81 -1.01
C ASN A 24 -14.38 -24.18 -0.16
N CYS A 25 -14.10 -22.90 -0.39
CA CYS A 25 -13.11 -22.15 0.37
C CYS A 25 -13.60 -21.86 1.79
N MET A 26 -12.75 -22.06 2.80
CA MET A 26 -13.12 -21.83 4.20
C MET A 26 -13.34 -20.35 4.58
N ILE A 27 -12.90 -19.40 3.74
CA ILE A 27 -13.01 -17.96 4.02
C ILE A 27 -14.18 -17.31 3.29
N CYS A 28 -14.42 -17.68 2.03
CA CYS A 28 -15.41 -17.01 1.19
C CYS A 28 -16.44 -17.95 0.56
N GLU A 29 -16.39 -19.25 0.90
CA GLU A 29 -17.30 -20.30 0.42
C GLU A 29 -17.30 -20.55 -1.10
N ALA A 30 -16.44 -19.86 -1.87
CA ALA A 30 -16.31 -20.09 -3.30
C ALA A 30 -15.83 -21.51 -3.62
N ASP A 31 -16.33 -22.09 -4.71
CA ASP A 31 -16.02 -23.46 -5.12
C ASP A 31 -14.53 -23.70 -5.37
N ARG A 32 -14.07 -24.90 -5.05
CA ARG A 32 -12.70 -25.35 -5.30
C ARG A 32 -12.44 -25.47 -6.81
N PRO A 33 -11.35 -24.88 -7.34
CA PRO A 33 -10.99 -25.04 -8.73
C PRO A 33 -10.67 -26.52 -9.03
N PRO A 34 -11.06 -27.05 -10.20
CA PRO A 34 -10.82 -28.44 -10.55
C PRO A 34 -9.32 -28.75 -10.57
N SER A 35 -8.92 -29.86 -9.95
CA SER A 35 -7.54 -30.34 -9.93
C SER A 35 -7.09 -30.70 -11.35
N SER A 36 -6.16 -29.93 -11.90
CA SER A 36 -5.58 -30.18 -13.21
C SER A 36 -4.60 -31.35 -13.17
N THR A 37 -5.06 -32.57 -13.45
CA THR A 37 -4.18 -33.71 -13.77
C THR A 37 -3.79 -33.69 -15.25
N SER A 38 -2.52 -33.30 -15.48
CA SER A 38 -1.63 -33.49 -16.63
C SER A 38 -2.16 -34.02 -17.98
N SER A 39 -1.81 -33.28 -19.04
CA SER A 39 -1.72 -33.70 -20.46
C SER A 39 -0.69 -34.83 -20.72
N PRO A 40 -0.73 -35.52 -21.88
CA PRO A 40 -0.37 -36.94 -22.03
C PRO A 40 1.11 -37.25 -22.28
N HIS A 41 1.54 -38.43 -21.81
CA HIS A 41 2.82 -39.11 -22.11
C HIS A 41 2.88 -39.70 -23.54
N PRO A 42 4.08 -39.88 -24.13
CA PRO A 42 4.41 -41.00 -25.02
C PRO A 42 5.24 -42.10 -24.31
N PRO A 43 5.37 -43.31 -24.90
CA PRO A 43 5.24 -44.55 -24.12
C PRO A 43 6.51 -45.41 -23.94
N ALA A 44 6.35 -46.34 -22.98
CA ALA A 44 6.82 -47.74 -22.92
C ALA A 44 8.28 -48.07 -22.54
N SER A 45 8.43 -48.89 -21.48
CA SER A 45 9.09 -50.23 -21.52
C SER A 45 8.91 -50.99 -20.18
N THR A 46 8.04 -52.02 -20.21
CA THR A 46 8.14 -53.41 -19.67
C THR A 46 8.52 -53.75 -18.18
N PRO A 47 8.12 -54.95 -17.68
CA PRO A 47 7.55 -55.15 -16.33
C PRO A 47 8.29 -56.21 -15.46
N MET A 48 7.61 -56.73 -14.41
CA MET A 48 7.84 -57.91 -13.53
C MET A 48 8.17 -57.53 -12.06
N ALA A 49 7.71 -58.18 -10.98
CA ALA A 49 6.77 -59.28 -10.72
C ALA A 49 6.45 -59.33 -9.19
N ASP A 50 5.29 -59.90 -8.84
CA ASP A 50 4.93 -60.79 -7.72
C ASP A 50 5.64 -60.67 -6.34
N ASP A 51 4.98 -60.26 -5.24
CA ASP A 51 4.07 -61.01 -4.32
C ASP A 51 4.80 -61.28 -2.96
N PRO A 52 4.21 -61.85 -1.89
CA PRO A 52 3.25 -61.32 -0.91
C PRO A 52 3.75 -61.40 0.57
N PHE A 53 2.82 -61.32 1.55
CA PHE A 53 2.91 -61.66 2.99
C PHE A 53 3.37 -60.54 3.95
N THR A 54 2.72 -60.15 5.06
CA THR A 54 1.59 -60.69 5.85
C THR A 54 1.05 -59.57 6.76
N SER A 55 -0.26 -59.52 7.04
CA SER A 55 -0.87 -58.86 8.23
C SER A 55 -0.56 -59.68 9.52
N PRO A 56 -1.10 -59.44 10.75
CA PRO A 56 -2.07 -58.45 11.30
C PRO A 56 -1.58 -57.95 12.71
N PRO A 57 -2.39 -57.51 13.72
CA PRO A 57 -3.82 -57.16 13.76
C PRO A 57 -4.17 -55.80 14.41
N CYS A 58 -5.47 -55.55 14.26
CA CYS A 58 -6.42 -54.57 14.79
C CYS A 58 -6.41 -54.28 16.30
N ILE A 59 -7.04 -53.15 16.67
CA ILE A 59 -8.17 -52.99 17.62
C ILE A 59 -8.71 -51.55 17.38
N SER A 60 -9.88 -51.34 16.74
CA SER A 60 -11.23 -51.15 17.32
C SER A 60 -11.30 -49.94 18.28
N THR A 61 -12.24 -49.00 18.28
CA THR A 61 -13.58 -48.90 17.68
C THR A 61 -14.13 -47.49 17.97
N SER A 62 -15.04 -47.04 17.10
CA SER A 62 -16.27 -46.25 17.35
C SER A 62 -16.20 -44.80 17.87
N THR A 63 -16.61 -43.83 17.04
CA THR A 63 -17.94 -43.17 16.98
C THR A 63 -18.19 -42.27 18.20
N SER A 64 -18.31 -40.94 18.08
CA SER A 64 -19.53 -40.25 17.64
C SER A 64 -19.41 -38.72 17.79
N THR A 65 -20.25 -38.04 17.02
CA THR A 65 -20.60 -36.62 16.92
C THR A 65 -20.84 -35.88 18.25
N SER A 66 -20.43 -34.61 18.38
CA SER A 66 -21.20 -33.53 19.04
C SER A 66 -20.50 -32.17 18.98
N THR A 67 -21.30 -31.14 18.70
CA THR A 67 -21.03 -29.70 18.77
C THR A 67 -20.66 -29.25 20.19
N SER A 68 -19.55 -28.54 20.36
CA SER A 68 -19.23 -27.71 21.54
C SER A 68 -18.16 -26.69 21.13
N ALA A 69 -18.33 -25.41 21.49
CA ALA A 69 -17.32 -24.38 21.29
C ALA A 69 -16.00 -24.85 21.91
N SER A 70 -14.97 -25.03 21.09
CA SER A 70 -13.67 -25.51 21.56
C SER A 70 -12.99 -24.39 22.34
N ASN A 71 -13.09 -24.46 23.66
CA ASN A 71 -12.38 -23.63 24.62
C ASN A 71 -10.87 -23.93 24.57
N GLN A 72 -10.18 -23.46 23.54
CA GLN A 72 -8.74 -23.63 23.34
C GLN A 72 -8.10 -22.30 22.89
N TRP A 73 -6.83 -22.07 23.25
CA TRP A 73 -6.05 -20.90 22.87
C TRP A 73 -4.71 -21.29 22.25
N GLU A 74 -4.29 -20.55 21.23
CA GLU A 74 -3.01 -20.73 20.56
C GLU A 74 -1.89 -20.00 21.33
N CYS A 75 -0.80 -20.70 21.63
CA CYS A 75 0.36 -20.06 22.26
C CYS A 75 1.07 -19.10 21.31
N ALA A 76 1.14 -17.81 21.65
CA ALA A 76 1.82 -16.81 20.82
C ALA A 76 3.34 -17.05 20.65
N HIS A 77 3.97 -17.90 21.48
CA HIS A 77 5.40 -18.20 21.41
C HIS A 77 5.71 -19.43 20.55
N CYS A 78 4.93 -20.51 20.65
CA CYS A 78 5.21 -21.78 19.96
C CYS A 78 4.03 -22.36 19.17
N THR A 79 2.95 -21.58 19.01
CA THR A 79 1.71 -21.90 18.27
C THR A 79 0.97 -23.15 18.73
N PHE A 80 1.36 -23.72 19.87
CA PHE A 80 0.69 -24.90 20.43
C PHE A 80 -0.72 -24.54 20.93
N MET A 81 -1.71 -25.37 20.60
CA MET A 81 -3.10 -25.23 21.04
C MET A 81 -3.27 -25.78 22.45
N ASN A 82 -3.53 -24.89 23.40
CA ASN A 82 -3.75 -25.22 24.81
C ASN A 82 -5.25 -25.17 25.14
N GLU A 83 -5.68 -25.88 26.17
CA GLU A 83 -7.04 -25.73 26.69
C GLU A 83 -7.22 -24.39 27.41
N ASP A 84 -8.41 -23.79 27.33
CA ASP A 84 -8.73 -22.48 27.92
C ASP A 84 -8.48 -22.41 29.44
N ALA A 85 -8.57 -23.54 30.14
CA ALA A 85 -8.27 -23.65 31.56
C ALA A 85 -6.79 -23.43 31.91
N HIS A 86 -5.88 -23.60 30.95
CA HIS A 86 -4.45 -23.44 31.19
C HIS A 86 -4.01 -21.98 31.09
N LEU A 87 -3.41 -21.48 32.17
CA LEU A 87 -2.83 -20.13 32.27
C LEU A 87 -1.41 -20.04 31.72
N ALA A 88 -0.84 -21.14 31.21
CA ALA A 88 0.45 -21.19 30.55
C ALA A 88 0.46 -22.32 29.52
N CYS A 89 1.30 -22.20 28.50
CA CYS A 89 1.43 -23.20 27.47
C CYS A 89 2.01 -24.48 28.06
N THR A 90 1.37 -25.62 27.85
CA THR A 90 1.83 -26.90 28.41
C THR A 90 3.11 -27.41 27.74
N LEU A 91 3.43 -26.91 26.54
CA LEU A 91 4.62 -27.32 25.79
C LEU A 91 5.84 -26.46 26.10
N CYS A 92 5.71 -25.13 26.08
CA CYS A 92 6.84 -24.21 26.27
C CYS A 92 6.83 -23.48 27.61
N LEU A 93 5.81 -23.71 28.45
CA LEU A 93 5.59 -23.08 29.76
C LEU A 93 5.39 -21.56 29.73
N GLN A 94 5.27 -20.96 28.53
CA GLN A 94 4.98 -19.53 28.39
C GLN A 94 3.58 -19.21 28.91
N GLU A 95 3.46 -18.22 29.80
CA GLU A 95 2.17 -17.78 30.32
C GLU A 95 1.20 -17.36 29.21
N ARG A 96 -0.09 -17.66 29.43
CA ARG A 96 -1.18 -17.26 28.55
C ARG A 96 -1.30 -15.75 28.62
N VAL A 97 -1.01 -15.09 27.51
CA VAL A 97 -1.24 -13.65 27.39
C VAL A 97 -2.71 -13.46 27.04
N ASP A 98 -3.49 -12.97 28.00
CA ASP A 98 -4.88 -12.58 27.74
C ASP A 98 -4.87 -11.37 26.81
N SER A 99 -5.18 -11.64 25.53
CA SER A 99 -5.21 -10.64 24.47
C SER A 99 -6.12 -9.47 24.83
N THR A 100 -7.19 -9.71 25.60
CA THR A 100 -8.12 -8.65 26.02
C THR A 100 -7.52 -7.76 27.11
N SER A 101 -6.75 -8.32 28.03
CA SER A 101 -6.05 -7.57 29.07
C SER A 101 -4.87 -6.78 28.50
N LEU A 102 -4.13 -7.34 27.53
CA LEU A 102 -3.10 -6.63 26.76
C LEU A 102 -3.68 -5.44 25.98
N ILE A 103 -4.79 -5.62 25.27
CA ILE A 103 -5.44 -4.54 24.51
C ILE A 103 -5.90 -3.42 25.45
N LYS A 104 -6.50 -3.77 26.59
CA LYS A 104 -6.91 -2.78 27.59
C LYS A 104 -5.73 -2.00 28.17
N GLU A 105 -4.61 -2.69 28.42
CA GLU A 105 -3.38 -2.06 28.90
C GLU A 105 -2.78 -1.12 27.84
N LEU A 106 -2.74 -1.55 26.58
CA LEU A 106 -2.30 -0.71 25.45
C LEU A 106 -3.19 0.52 25.27
N ASP A 107 -4.52 0.37 25.33
CA ASP A 107 -5.49 1.46 25.26
C ASP A 107 -5.32 2.44 26.44
N SER A 108 -5.03 1.93 27.64
CA SER A 108 -4.79 2.75 28.82
C SER A 108 -3.52 3.57 28.67
N GLN A 109 -2.43 2.95 28.21
CA GLN A 109 -1.17 3.63 27.94
C GLN A 109 -1.30 4.66 26.81
N GLU A 110 -2.11 4.39 25.79
CA GLU A 110 -2.40 5.35 24.72
C GLU A 110 -3.19 6.56 25.24
N LYS A 111 -4.19 6.32 26.11
CA LYS A 111 -4.94 7.40 26.77
C LYS A 111 -4.05 8.27 27.65
N GLU A 112 -3.16 7.67 28.43
CA GLU A 112 -2.21 8.42 29.27
C GLU A 112 -1.24 9.25 28.44
N LYS A 113 -0.66 8.66 27.37
CA LYS A 113 0.19 9.38 26.41
C LYS A 113 -0.55 10.55 25.78
N LYS A 114 -1.80 10.33 25.35
CA LYS A 114 -2.64 11.39 24.80
C LYS A 114 -2.95 12.48 25.82
N ALA A 115 -3.28 12.12 27.06
CA ALA A 115 -3.54 13.07 28.13
C ALA A 115 -2.32 13.96 28.42
N SER A 116 -1.10 13.40 28.35
CA SER A 116 0.15 14.18 28.52
C SER A 116 0.41 15.22 27.42
N LEU A 117 -0.27 15.12 26.27
CA LEU A 117 -0.14 16.07 25.15
C LEU A 117 -1.18 17.20 25.21
N ILE A 118 -2.20 17.05 26.07
CA ILE A 118 -3.22 18.05 26.33
C ILE A 118 -2.73 18.94 27.48
N LEU A 119 -2.45 20.21 27.19
CA LEU A 119 -2.08 21.21 28.19
C LEU A 119 -3.34 21.74 28.91
N ALA A 120 -3.13 22.54 29.95
CA ALA A 120 -4.16 23.38 30.56
C ALA A 120 -4.95 24.17 29.51
N ASN A 121 -6.19 24.49 29.84
CA ASN A 121 -7.06 25.26 28.98
C ASN A 121 -6.42 26.60 28.59
N GLY A 122 -6.61 26.98 27.34
CA GLY A 122 -6.05 28.21 26.78
C GLY A 122 -6.82 28.66 25.53
N ALA A 123 -6.29 29.68 24.87
CA ALA A 123 -6.87 30.20 23.63
C ALA A 123 -6.40 29.38 22.41
N CYS A 124 -7.34 28.98 21.56
CA CYS A 124 -7.04 28.31 20.30
C CYS A 124 -6.81 29.33 19.18
N ASN A 125 -5.62 29.31 18.56
CA ASN A 125 -5.29 30.25 17.48
C ASN A 125 -5.95 29.93 16.13
N ILE A 126 -6.70 28.82 16.01
CA ILE A 126 -7.42 28.42 14.79
C ILE A 126 -8.90 28.82 14.88
N CYS A 127 -9.65 28.30 15.85
CA CYS A 127 -11.08 28.63 16.02
C CYS A 127 -11.32 29.91 16.84
N ARG A 128 -10.30 30.44 17.53
CA ARG A 128 -10.39 31.62 18.42
C ARG A 128 -11.31 31.43 19.63
N GLU A 129 -11.56 30.19 20.02
CA GLU A 129 -12.23 29.88 21.29
C GLU A 129 -11.21 29.98 22.44
N ASP A 130 -11.64 30.61 23.53
CA ASP A 130 -10.90 30.68 24.79
C ASP A 130 -11.31 29.52 25.71
N ASP A 131 -10.46 29.20 26.68
CA ASP A 131 -10.71 28.16 27.70
C ASP A 131 -10.95 26.75 27.13
N VAL A 132 -10.24 26.40 26.06
CA VAL A 132 -10.29 25.06 25.44
C VAL A 132 -9.02 24.26 25.73
N PRO A 133 -9.09 22.91 25.86
CA PRO A 133 -7.91 22.08 25.98
C PRO A 133 -6.98 22.28 24.78
N THR A 134 -5.75 22.71 25.03
CA THR A 134 -4.77 22.99 23.96
C THR A 134 -3.85 21.79 23.75
N TYR A 135 -3.60 21.44 22.49
CA TYR A 135 -2.74 20.34 22.11
C TYR A 135 -1.32 20.84 21.84
N ASN A 136 -0.32 20.19 22.45
CA ASN A 136 1.09 20.48 22.18
C ASN A 136 1.68 19.42 21.25
N LEU A 137 1.99 19.83 20.02
CA LEU A 137 2.73 18.99 19.07
C LEU A 137 4.15 18.74 19.60
N ARG A 138 4.60 17.49 19.58
CA ARG A 138 5.85 17.07 20.26
C ARG A 138 7.09 17.84 19.82
N ASP A 139 7.15 18.17 18.54
CA ASP A 139 8.32 18.79 17.90
C ASP A 139 8.09 20.29 17.63
N CYS A 140 7.03 20.89 18.18
CA CYS A 140 6.64 22.28 17.89
C CYS A 140 6.98 23.24 19.05
N SER A 141 7.15 24.52 18.72
CA SER A 141 7.28 25.56 19.74
C SER A 141 5.96 25.72 20.49
N LYS A 142 6.04 25.85 21.83
CA LYS A 142 4.89 26.02 22.73
C LYS A 142 3.97 27.21 22.41
N THR A 143 4.39 28.13 21.55
CA THR A 143 3.61 29.27 21.08
C THR A 143 2.58 28.91 20.01
N CYS A 144 2.69 27.74 19.38
CA CYS A 144 1.84 27.29 18.30
C CYS A 144 0.71 26.40 18.86
N THR A 145 -0.12 27.01 19.72
CA THR A 145 -1.24 26.36 20.43
C THR A 145 -2.53 26.34 19.61
N CYS A 146 -3.20 25.17 19.58
CA CYS A 146 -4.52 24.99 19.01
C CYS A 146 -5.28 23.90 19.78
N CYS A 147 -6.61 23.90 19.70
CA CYS A 147 -7.42 22.83 20.30
C CYS A 147 -7.31 21.55 19.46
N GLU A 148 -7.56 20.41 20.12
CA GLU A 148 -7.49 19.08 19.51
C GLU A 148 -8.39 18.98 18.26
N ASP A 149 -9.61 19.53 18.31
CA ASP A 149 -10.57 19.42 17.20
C ASP A 149 -10.10 20.16 15.94
N CYS A 150 -9.52 21.35 16.10
CA CYS A 150 -8.95 22.09 14.99
C CYS A 150 -7.77 21.34 14.38
N LEU A 151 -6.92 20.73 15.22
CA LEU A 151 -5.74 20.03 14.76
C LEU A 151 -6.09 18.70 14.06
N LYS A 152 -7.06 17.94 14.57
CA LYS A 152 -7.61 16.75 13.90
C LYS A 152 -8.12 17.10 12.51
N LYS A 153 -8.97 18.12 12.42
CA LYS A 153 -9.56 18.55 11.15
C LYS A 153 -8.49 19.02 10.18
N TYR A 154 -7.46 19.72 10.66
CA TYR A 154 -6.31 20.10 9.85
C TYR A 154 -5.57 18.87 9.32
N VAL A 155 -5.22 17.91 10.18
CA VAL A 155 -4.52 16.68 9.78
C VAL A 155 -5.34 15.88 8.76
N GLU A 156 -6.63 15.67 9.02
CA GLU A 156 -7.54 14.98 8.09
C GLU A 156 -7.57 15.65 6.72
N LEU A 157 -7.73 16.98 6.67
CA LEU A 157 -7.71 17.74 5.43
C LEU A 157 -6.37 17.62 4.69
N GLN A 158 -5.23 17.66 5.40
CA GLN A 158 -3.91 17.50 4.77
C GLN A 158 -3.74 16.10 4.18
N ILE A 159 -4.19 15.05 4.88
CA ILE A 159 -4.15 13.68 4.36
C ILE A 159 -5.08 13.51 3.15
N GLU A 160 -6.25 14.15 3.14
CA GLU A 160 -7.19 14.08 2.02
C GLU A 160 -6.71 14.84 0.79
N GLU A 161 -6.17 16.05 0.97
CA GLU A 161 -5.73 16.88 -0.15
C GLU A 161 -4.36 16.47 -0.69
N GLN A 162 -3.48 15.96 0.19
CA GLN A 162 -2.09 15.64 -0.11
C GLN A 162 -1.64 14.33 0.57
N PRO A 163 -2.16 13.17 0.15
CA PRO A 163 -1.78 11.88 0.72
C PRO A 163 -0.27 11.66 0.65
N GLY A 164 0.33 11.18 1.73
CA GLY A 164 1.77 10.87 1.78
C GLY A 164 2.73 12.06 1.86
N VAL A 165 2.25 13.30 1.67
CA VAL A 165 3.10 14.49 1.83
C VAL A 165 3.30 14.79 3.32
N PRO A 166 4.54 15.03 3.79
CA PRO A 166 4.80 15.40 5.17
C PRO A 166 3.93 16.60 5.62
N ILE A 167 3.18 16.41 6.71
CA ILE A 167 2.22 17.39 7.20
C ILE A 167 2.97 18.42 8.02
N ARG A 168 3.01 19.68 7.56
CA ARG A 168 3.68 20.77 8.28
C ARG A 168 2.81 21.34 9.40
N CYS A 169 3.45 22.00 10.36
CA CYS A 169 2.75 22.78 11.39
C CYS A 169 1.76 23.78 10.75
N PRO A 170 0.49 23.84 11.21
CA PRO A 170 -0.53 24.74 10.63
C PRO A 170 -0.17 26.23 10.75
N PHE A 171 0.71 26.59 11.68
CA PHE A 171 1.10 27.98 11.93
C PHE A 171 2.31 28.46 11.12
N ASN A 172 2.98 27.57 10.38
CA ASN A 172 4.13 27.93 9.54
C ASN A 172 3.75 29.02 8.49
N ILE A 173 2.53 28.96 7.95
CA ILE A 173 2.04 29.94 6.95
C ILE A 173 1.85 31.33 7.59
N SER A 174 1.29 31.37 8.80
CA SER A 174 0.95 32.61 9.49
C SER A 174 2.16 33.24 10.19
N ASN A 175 3.13 32.42 10.57
CA ASN A 175 4.38 32.83 11.19
C ASN A 175 5.53 31.98 10.62
N PRO A 176 6.23 32.46 9.58
CA PRO A 176 7.37 31.75 8.97
C PRO A 176 8.51 31.45 9.95
N ASP A 177 8.59 32.20 11.05
CA ASP A 177 9.56 31.99 12.13
C ASP A 177 9.07 30.98 13.18
N CYS A 178 7.77 30.60 13.19
CA CYS A 178 7.29 29.45 13.98
C CYS A 178 7.60 28.16 13.21
N CYS A 179 8.48 27.34 13.79
CA CYS A 179 8.73 25.97 13.35
C CYS A 179 9.00 25.84 11.84
N PRO A 180 9.98 26.59 11.30
CA PRO A 180 10.34 26.50 9.89
C PRO A 180 10.79 25.07 9.59
N ASN A 181 10.08 24.42 8.67
CA ASN A 181 10.34 23.04 8.24
C ASN A 181 10.18 21.95 9.33
N ILE A 182 9.28 22.14 10.30
CA ILE A 182 8.89 21.04 11.19
C ILE A 182 7.68 20.31 10.62
N ASP A 183 7.88 19.03 10.35
CA ASP A 183 6.82 18.07 10.06
C ASP A 183 6.18 17.61 11.38
N ILE A 184 4.86 17.52 11.40
CA ILE A 184 4.11 16.93 12.51
C ILE A 184 4.58 15.49 12.67
N ASN A 185 4.91 15.12 13.90
CA ASN A 185 5.40 13.79 14.23
C ASN A 185 4.39 12.71 13.81
N GLN A 186 4.87 11.57 13.30
CA GLN A 186 4.00 10.47 12.88
C GLN A 186 3.08 9.99 14.00
N THR A 187 3.56 10.01 15.25
CA THR A 187 2.77 9.63 16.42
C THR A 187 1.65 10.62 16.70
N ASP A 188 1.86 11.91 16.43
CA ASP A 188 0.80 12.92 16.54
C ASP A 188 -0.23 12.73 15.43
N ILE A 189 0.19 12.50 14.19
CA ILE A 189 -0.72 12.19 13.07
C ILE A 189 -1.59 10.97 13.41
N MET A 190 -1.00 9.92 13.99
CA MET A 190 -1.71 8.72 14.41
C MET A 190 -2.79 9.01 15.47
N LEU A 191 -2.48 9.81 16.50
CA LEU A 191 -3.43 10.17 17.55
C LEU A 191 -4.52 11.16 17.10
N LEU A 192 -4.22 11.95 16.07
CA LEU A 192 -5.08 13.01 15.55
C LEU A 192 -5.90 12.60 14.32
N SER A 193 -5.76 11.37 13.84
CA SER A 193 -6.52 10.88 12.69
C SER A 193 -7.07 9.47 12.91
N PRO A 194 -8.20 9.11 12.29
CA PRO A 194 -8.68 7.73 12.32
C PRO A 194 -7.67 6.77 11.68
N THR A 195 -7.56 5.55 12.21
CA THR A 195 -6.62 4.51 11.73
C THR A 195 -6.65 4.29 10.21
N PRO A 196 -7.81 4.22 9.52
CA PRO A 196 -7.83 4.07 8.07
C PRO A 196 -7.21 5.26 7.33
N THR A 197 -7.45 6.48 7.83
CA THR A 197 -6.90 7.73 7.27
C THR A 197 -5.39 7.79 7.45
N TYR A 198 -4.91 7.43 8.65
CA TYR A 198 -3.50 7.31 8.97
C TYR A 198 -2.78 6.28 8.10
N ASN A 199 -3.36 5.08 7.94
CA ASN A 199 -2.78 4.02 7.11
C ASN A 199 -2.65 4.45 5.65
N ARG A 200 -3.70 5.09 5.11
CA ARG A 200 -3.66 5.67 3.75
C ARG A 200 -2.52 6.69 3.62
N HIS A 201 -2.30 7.51 4.63
CA HIS A 201 -1.20 8.49 4.62
C HIS A 201 0.16 7.78 4.59
N ILE A 202 0.38 6.78 5.45
CA ILE A 202 1.62 6.00 5.50
C ILE A 202 1.89 5.25 4.20
N ASP A 203 0.89 4.59 3.63
CA ASP A 203 1.03 3.88 2.35
C ASP A 203 1.52 4.82 1.25
N LYS A 204 0.97 6.05 1.24
CA LYS A 204 1.33 7.09 0.29
C LYS A 204 2.65 7.79 0.58
N GLN A 205 3.16 7.80 1.82
CA GLN A 205 4.45 8.41 2.14
C GLN A 205 5.60 7.75 1.36
N THR A 206 5.52 6.44 1.14
CA THR A 206 6.55 5.76 0.35
C THR A 206 6.50 6.17 -1.11
N GLU A 207 5.30 6.32 -1.67
CA GLU A 207 5.13 6.83 -3.04
C GLU A 207 5.68 8.25 -3.18
N TYR A 208 5.41 9.10 -2.18
CA TYR A 208 5.93 10.46 -2.09
C TYR A 208 7.46 10.48 -2.06
N ALA A 209 8.09 9.62 -1.26
CA ALA A 209 9.55 9.51 -1.18
C ALA A 209 10.16 9.07 -2.52
N CYS A 210 9.61 8.02 -3.16
CA CYS A 210 10.08 7.52 -4.45
C CYS A 210 9.88 8.54 -5.59
N ALA A 211 8.92 9.45 -5.48
CA ALA A 211 8.73 10.50 -6.47
C ALA A 211 9.77 11.62 -6.39
N ARG A 212 10.48 11.73 -5.26
CA ARG A 212 11.45 12.80 -4.98
C ARG A 212 12.89 12.32 -5.06
N GLU A 213 13.11 11.03 -4.79
CA GLU A 213 14.43 10.42 -4.85
C GLU A 213 14.63 9.78 -6.23
N GLU A 214 15.60 10.28 -7.00
CA GLU A 214 15.83 9.83 -8.37
C GLU A 214 16.30 8.37 -8.44
N SER A 215 17.02 7.92 -7.40
CA SER A 215 17.50 6.55 -7.31
C SER A 215 16.40 5.55 -6.93
N LEU A 216 15.25 5.99 -6.42
CA LEU A 216 14.28 5.10 -5.79
C LEU A 216 13.07 4.83 -6.70
N HIS A 217 12.89 3.57 -7.08
CA HIS A 217 11.87 3.16 -8.04
C HIS A 217 10.85 2.21 -7.41
N MET A 218 9.57 2.41 -7.70
CA MET A 218 8.49 1.51 -7.28
C MET A 218 8.02 0.61 -8.41
N CYS A 219 7.62 -0.61 -8.03
CA CYS A 219 6.96 -1.56 -8.92
C CYS A 219 5.74 -0.91 -9.60
N PRO A 220 5.60 -1.00 -10.94
CA PRO A 220 4.44 -0.49 -11.67
C PRO A 220 3.13 -1.25 -11.42
N THR A 221 3.20 -2.47 -10.87
CA THR A 221 2.01 -3.28 -10.57
C THR A 221 1.10 -2.54 -9.58
N PRO A 222 -0.20 -2.37 -9.87
CA PRO A 222 -1.15 -1.77 -8.93
C PRO A 222 -1.11 -2.47 -7.57
N ASN A 223 -1.10 -1.69 -6.49
CA ASN A 223 -1.05 -2.17 -5.09
C ASN A 223 0.20 -3.00 -4.73
N CYS A 224 1.27 -2.97 -5.54
CA CYS A 224 2.52 -3.64 -5.20
C CYS A 224 3.48 -2.68 -4.47
N ASN A 225 3.84 -3.05 -3.24
CA ASN A 225 4.71 -2.26 -2.38
C ASN A 225 6.20 -2.59 -2.54
N PHE A 226 6.61 -3.22 -3.64
CA PHE A 226 8.02 -3.52 -3.90
C PHE A 226 8.75 -2.30 -4.46
N LYS A 227 9.96 -2.04 -3.95
CA LYS A 227 10.81 -0.93 -4.35
C LYS A 227 12.24 -1.40 -4.62
N VAL A 228 12.95 -0.68 -5.48
CA VAL A 228 14.37 -0.91 -5.76
C VAL A 228 15.10 0.42 -5.83
N GLU A 229 16.37 0.40 -5.44
CA GLU A 229 17.29 1.50 -5.70
C GLU A 229 18.06 1.21 -6.99
N TRP A 230 18.11 2.19 -7.89
CA TRP A 230 18.88 2.13 -9.13
C TRP A 230 19.31 3.53 -9.55
N VAL A 231 20.60 3.69 -9.80
CA VAL A 231 21.21 4.93 -10.31
C VAL A 231 21.83 4.61 -11.66
N SER A 232 21.70 5.50 -12.66
CA SER A 232 22.38 5.30 -13.94
C SER A 232 23.89 5.55 -13.78
N HIS A 233 24.67 4.47 -13.67
CA HIS A 233 26.13 4.51 -13.77
C HIS A 233 26.59 3.66 -14.95
N GLU A 234 27.72 4.03 -15.55
CA GLU A 234 28.34 3.30 -16.67
C GLU A 234 28.64 1.83 -16.34
N GLU A 235 28.79 1.51 -15.05
CA GLU A 235 29.04 0.17 -14.52
C GLU A 235 27.77 -0.58 -14.09
N ASN A 236 26.65 0.11 -13.97
CA ASN A 236 25.39 -0.50 -13.55
C ASN A 236 24.78 -1.24 -14.75
N GLY A 237 24.35 -2.48 -14.51
CA GLY A 237 23.71 -3.31 -15.51
C GLY A 237 22.42 -2.73 -16.08
N GLN A 238 21.67 -3.55 -16.82
CA GLN A 238 20.44 -3.09 -17.48
C GLN A 238 19.47 -2.43 -16.48
N PRO A 239 18.75 -1.35 -16.90
CA PRO A 239 17.81 -0.63 -16.05
C PRO A 239 16.54 -1.46 -15.84
N ILE A 240 16.61 -2.50 -15.01
CA ILE A 240 15.54 -3.45 -14.75
C ILE A 240 15.12 -3.46 -13.28
N LEU A 241 13.82 -3.63 -13.06
CA LEU A 241 13.21 -3.87 -11.75
C LEU A 241 12.67 -5.28 -11.74
N ASP A 242 13.33 -6.17 -11.02
CA ASP A 242 12.89 -7.56 -10.80
C ASP A 242 12.09 -7.63 -9.50
N CYS A 243 10.75 -7.63 -9.63
CA CYS A 243 9.85 -7.53 -8.48
C CYS A 243 9.68 -8.88 -7.78
N LYS A 244 10.15 -8.99 -6.53
CA LYS A 244 10.02 -10.22 -5.74
C LYS A 244 8.66 -10.43 -5.07
N MET A 245 7.74 -9.46 -5.20
CA MET A 245 6.38 -9.58 -4.67
C MET A 245 5.37 -10.03 -5.73
N CYS A 246 5.40 -9.42 -6.92
CA CYS A 246 4.48 -9.77 -8.00
C CYS A 246 5.14 -10.60 -9.11
N ASN A 247 6.44 -10.90 -9.00
CA ASN A 247 7.24 -11.71 -9.94
C ASN A 247 7.31 -11.16 -11.38
N ASN A 248 6.95 -9.90 -11.59
CA ASN A 248 7.12 -9.23 -12.88
C ASN A 248 8.46 -8.51 -12.92
N ILE A 249 9.08 -8.51 -14.10
CA ILE A 249 10.29 -7.76 -14.39
C ILE A 249 9.91 -6.58 -15.28
N TYR A 250 10.34 -5.38 -14.90
CA TYR A 250 10.02 -4.14 -15.58
C TYR A 250 11.27 -3.41 -16.06
N CYS A 251 11.17 -2.72 -17.20
CA CYS A 251 12.15 -1.71 -17.58
C CYS A 251 11.97 -0.46 -16.69
N LEU A 252 13.02 -0.01 -16.03
CA LEU A 252 13.00 1.19 -15.17
C LEU A 252 12.82 2.50 -15.98
N LEU A 253 13.21 2.51 -17.26
CA LEU A 253 13.11 3.69 -18.11
C LEU A 253 11.66 3.96 -18.56
N CYS A 254 11.00 2.96 -19.15
CA CYS A 254 9.65 3.10 -19.69
C CYS A 254 8.55 2.56 -18.77
N ARG A 255 8.94 1.87 -17.69
CA ARG A 255 8.05 1.23 -16.70
C ARG A 255 7.10 0.19 -17.29
N GLN A 256 7.42 -0.35 -18.47
CA GLN A 256 6.74 -1.49 -19.08
C GLN A 256 7.43 -2.79 -18.66
N LEU A 257 6.80 -3.94 -18.95
CA LEU A 257 7.45 -5.24 -18.81
C LEU A 257 8.79 -5.26 -19.55
N GLU A 258 9.74 -6.01 -19.00
CA GLU A 258 11.10 -6.20 -19.53
C GLU A 258 11.09 -6.48 -21.04
N HIS A 259 12.05 -5.88 -21.74
CA HIS A 259 12.17 -5.98 -23.19
C HIS A 259 13.65 -5.90 -23.65
N THR A 260 14.29 -7.07 -23.79
CA THR A 260 15.73 -7.18 -24.13
C THR A 260 16.08 -6.91 -25.60
N CYS A 261 15.15 -7.12 -26.53
CA CYS A 261 15.42 -7.06 -27.98
C CYS A 261 14.75 -5.88 -28.71
N MET A 262 14.24 -4.92 -27.96
CA MET A 262 13.58 -3.74 -28.52
C MET A 262 13.82 -2.51 -27.64
N THR A 263 13.84 -1.36 -28.26
CA THR A 263 13.91 -0.05 -27.60
C THR A 263 12.60 0.25 -26.86
N CYS A 264 12.64 1.23 -25.95
CA CYS A 264 11.44 1.69 -25.26
C CYS A 264 10.41 2.26 -26.25
N GLU A 265 10.87 2.92 -27.32
CA GLU A 265 10.01 3.43 -28.39
C GLU A 265 9.34 2.31 -29.17
N GLU A 266 10.09 1.26 -29.54
CA GLU A 266 9.55 0.09 -30.25
C GLU A 266 8.55 -0.66 -29.38
N LYS A 267 8.83 -0.84 -28.09
CA LYS A 267 7.88 -1.44 -27.14
C LYS A 267 6.60 -0.62 -27.02
N ALA A 268 6.69 0.70 -27.04
CA ALA A 268 5.54 1.58 -27.01
C ALA A 268 4.73 1.56 -28.32
N ALA A 269 5.41 1.34 -29.45
CA ALA A 269 4.81 1.24 -30.78
C ALA A 269 4.25 -0.15 -31.11
N GLU A 270 4.50 -1.15 -30.27
CA GLU A 270 4.09 -2.52 -30.49
C GLU A 270 2.59 -2.63 -30.82
N THR A 271 2.32 -3.33 -31.92
CA THR A 271 0.98 -3.68 -32.37
C THR A 271 0.82 -5.18 -32.19
N LEU A 272 -0.38 -5.61 -31.79
CA LEU A 272 -0.69 -7.03 -31.76
C LEU A 272 -0.41 -7.70 -33.12
N PRO A 273 0.02 -8.97 -33.10
CA PRO A 273 0.14 -9.76 -34.32
C PRO A 273 -1.21 -9.88 -35.04
N GLU A 274 -1.19 -9.96 -36.37
CA GLU A 274 -2.41 -9.97 -37.20
C GLU A 274 -3.39 -11.11 -36.85
N ASN A 275 -2.86 -12.22 -36.33
CA ASN A 275 -3.62 -13.39 -35.90
C ASN A 275 -4.14 -13.34 -34.46
N ALA A 276 -3.99 -12.21 -33.76
CA ALA A 276 -4.50 -12.05 -32.40
C ALA A 276 -6.02 -12.23 -32.34
N THR A 277 -6.51 -12.84 -31.25
CA THR A 277 -7.95 -13.00 -31.02
C THR A 277 -8.63 -11.64 -30.88
N GLU A 278 -9.93 -11.56 -31.19
CA GLU A 278 -10.70 -10.31 -31.03
C GLU A 278 -10.71 -9.82 -29.58
N GLU A 279 -10.64 -10.74 -28.61
CA GLU A 279 -10.48 -10.40 -27.19
C GLU A 279 -9.13 -9.75 -26.90
N ALA A 280 -8.03 -10.31 -27.41
CA ALA A 280 -6.71 -9.70 -27.28
C ALA A 280 -6.67 -8.31 -27.94
N LYS A 281 -7.28 -8.15 -29.12
CA LYS A 281 -7.42 -6.85 -29.80
C LYS A 281 -8.18 -5.83 -28.97
N ARG A 282 -9.29 -6.23 -28.34
CA ARG A 282 -10.08 -5.37 -27.45
C ARG A 282 -9.27 -4.93 -26.24
N LEU A 283 -8.64 -5.86 -25.53
CA LEU A 283 -7.81 -5.59 -24.35
C LEU A 283 -6.64 -4.65 -24.69
N HIS A 284 -5.95 -4.88 -25.80
CA HIS A 284 -4.84 -4.03 -26.24
C HIS A 284 -5.31 -2.63 -26.66
N ALA A 285 -6.51 -2.51 -27.24
CA ALA A 285 -7.10 -1.22 -27.56
C ALA A 285 -7.46 -0.44 -26.28
N GLU A 286 -8.05 -1.11 -25.29
CA GLU A 286 -8.36 -0.55 -23.97
C GLU A 286 -7.08 -0.12 -23.23
N GLU A 287 -6.03 -0.94 -23.27
CA GLU A 287 -4.73 -0.63 -22.68
C GLU A 287 -4.08 0.58 -23.36
N ARG A 288 -4.08 0.66 -24.70
CA ARG A 288 -3.59 1.85 -25.42
C ARG A 288 -4.41 3.09 -25.11
N ALA A 289 -5.73 2.97 -25.05
CA ALA A 289 -6.60 4.09 -24.71
C ALA A 289 -6.30 4.59 -23.29
N SER A 290 -6.11 3.67 -22.35
CA SER A 290 -5.71 3.95 -20.97
C SER A 290 -4.33 4.62 -20.90
N LYS A 291 -3.32 4.08 -21.59
CA LYS A 291 -1.98 4.68 -21.70
C LYS A 291 -2.01 6.08 -22.30
N LYS A 292 -2.81 6.31 -23.35
CA LYS A 292 -3.01 7.62 -23.98
C LYS A 292 -3.77 8.61 -23.08
N ALA A 293 -4.64 8.11 -22.20
CA ALA A 293 -5.28 8.94 -21.18
C ALA A 293 -4.26 9.32 -20.08
N LEU A 294 -3.44 8.35 -19.63
CA LEU A 294 -2.38 8.57 -18.64
C LEU A 294 -1.28 9.51 -19.15
N SER A 295 -0.97 9.54 -20.45
CA SER A 295 0.01 10.48 -21.01
C SER A 295 -0.42 11.96 -20.90
N LYS A 296 -1.70 12.22 -20.60
CA LYS A 296 -2.20 13.56 -20.29
C LYS A 296 -2.00 13.95 -18.83
N ILE A 297 -1.52 13.02 -17.99
CA ILE A 297 -1.25 13.24 -16.57
C ILE A 297 0.26 13.36 -16.39
N ARG A 298 0.70 14.41 -15.69
CA ARG A 298 2.11 14.64 -15.37
C ARG A 298 2.32 14.53 -13.87
N LYS A 299 3.28 13.72 -13.43
CA LYS A 299 3.62 13.64 -12.00
C LYS A 299 4.29 14.92 -11.53
N CYS A 300 3.90 15.38 -10.34
CA CYS A 300 4.53 16.49 -9.66
C CYS A 300 5.90 16.06 -9.08
N GLY A 301 6.98 16.79 -9.36
CA GLY A 301 8.30 16.52 -8.75
C GLY A 301 8.35 16.83 -7.24
N GLY A 302 7.42 17.64 -6.74
CA GLY A 302 7.31 17.95 -5.31
C GLY A 302 6.65 16.83 -4.51
N CYS A 303 5.50 16.33 -4.97
CA CYS A 303 4.67 15.38 -4.22
C CYS A 303 4.31 14.05 -4.92
N GLY A 304 4.77 13.83 -6.15
CA GLY A 304 4.49 12.61 -6.91
C GLY A 304 3.10 12.49 -7.51
N GLU A 305 2.13 13.29 -7.05
CA GLU A 305 0.75 13.23 -7.50
C GLU A 305 0.57 13.57 -8.99
N GLY A 306 -0.43 12.92 -9.59
CA GLY A 306 -0.79 13.11 -10.99
C GLY A 306 -1.50 14.44 -11.22
N VAL A 307 -0.89 15.32 -11.99
CA VAL A 307 -1.48 16.59 -12.42
C VAL A 307 -2.08 16.42 -13.81
N LEU A 308 -3.37 16.68 -13.95
CA LEU A 308 -4.05 16.76 -15.24
C LEU A 308 -4.18 18.23 -15.66
N LYS A 309 -3.68 18.57 -16.84
CA LYS A 309 -3.89 19.89 -17.43
C LYS A 309 -5.16 19.89 -18.29
N LYS A 310 -6.13 20.74 -17.97
CA LYS A 310 -7.32 20.95 -18.83
C LYS A 310 -6.94 21.77 -20.07
N GLU A 311 -6.54 23.04 -19.88
CA GLU A 311 -6.06 23.95 -20.94
C GLU A 311 -5.11 25.01 -20.37
N GLY A 312 -4.48 25.85 -21.20
CA GLY A 312 -3.74 27.05 -20.75
C GLY A 312 -2.21 26.92 -20.71
N CYS A 313 -1.55 27.71 -19.85
CA CYS A 313 -0.08 27.82 -19.79
C CYS A 313 0.60 26.53 -19.33
N ASN A 314 1.81 26.25 -19.82
CA ASN A 314 2.64 25.14 -19.33
C ASN A 314 3.28 25.42 -17.97
N LYS A 315 3.32 26.68 -17.50
CA LYS A 315 3.72 27.02 -16.13
C LYS A 315 2.56 26.69 -15.20
N ILE A 316 2.72 25.64 -14.39
CA ILE A 316 1.68 25.18 -13.47
C ILE A 316 2.20 25.13 -12.04
N LEU A 317 1.27 25.26 -11.10
CA LEU A 317 1.51 25.13 -9.66
C LEU A 317 0.73 23.90 -9.19
N CYS A 318 1.43 22.91 -8.63
CA CYS A 318 0.78 21.80 -7.97
C CYS A 318 0.06 22.27 -6.69
N ARG A 319 -0.93 21.50 -6.21
CA ARG A 319 -1.60 21.77 -4.93
C ARG A 319 -0.63 21.77 -3.74
N CYS A 320 0.45 20.99 -3.82
CA CYS A 320 1.53 21.00 -2.81
C CYS A 320 2.43 22.25 -2.87
N GLY A 321 2.18 23.20 -3.79
CA GLY A 321 2.99 24.40 -3.96
C GLY A 321 4.19 24.27 -4.90
N TYR A 322 4.49 23.06 -5.40
CA TYR A 322 5.57 22.85 -6.35
C TYR A 322 5.27 23.49 -7.71
N LYS A 323 6.15 24.37 -8.18
CA LYS A 323 6.04 25.05 -9.48
C LYS A 323 6.88 24.31 -10.50
N PHE A 324 6.27 23.95 -11.63
CA PHE A 324 6.99 23.24 -12.68
C PHE A 324 6.35 23.42 -14.05
N CYS A 325 7.09 23.07 -15.09
CA CYS A 325 6.55 23.06 -16.44
C CYS A 325 5.82 21.75 -16.71
N PHE A 326 4.55 21.82 -17.13
CA PHE A 326 3.75 20.64 -17.46
C PHE A 326 4.32 19.82 -18.63
N LYS A 327 5.04 20.46 -19.56
CA LYS A 327 5.58 19.83 -20.76
C LYS A 327 6.92 19.13 -20.50
N CYS A 328 7.88 19.84 -19.90
CA CYS A 328 9.25 19.37 -19.70
C CYS A 328 9.47 18.76 -18.30
N GLY A 329 8.71 19.19 -17.29
CA GLY A 329 8.91 18.79 -15.88
C GLY A 329 9.80 19.76 -15.09
N ASP A 330 10.51 20.67 -15.75
CA ASP A 330 11.50 21.55 -15.10
C ASP A 330 10.92 22.36 -13.94
N GLU A 331 11.66 22.33 -12.83
CA GLU A 331 11.38 23.09 -11.63
C GLU A 331 11.34 24.60 -11.92
N GLY A 332 10.39 25.29 -11.30
CA GLY A 332 10.18 26.73 -11.50
C GLY A 332 9.62 27.10 -12.89
N ALA A 333 9.48 26.14 -13.80
CA ALA A 333 9.01 26.35 -15.17
C ALA A 333 9.81 27.44 -15.92
N THR A 334 11.13 27.42 -15.77
CA THR A 334 12.08 28.32 -16.45
C THR A 334 12.59 27.76 -17.78
N CYS A 335 12.05 26.62 -18.23
CA CYS A 335 12.45 25.95 -19.46
C CYS A 335 11.99 26.68 -20.73
N SER A 336 12.58 26.30 -21.87
CA SER A 336 12.24 26.84 -23.19
C SER A 336 10.77 26.65 -23.59
N CYS A 337 10.06 25.70 -22.97
CA CYS A 337 8.63 25.48 -23.16
C CYS A 337 7.75 26.56 -22.51
N THR A 338 8.35 27.41 -21.69
CA THR A 338 7.69 28.39 -20.83
C THR A 338 8.48 29.71 -20.77
N PRO A 339 8.72 30.37 -21.92
CA PRO A 339 9.55 31.57 -22.00
C PRO A 339 8.99 32.73 -21.13
N ALA A 340 9.89 33.50 -20.55
CA ALA A 340 9.55 34.64 -19.71
C ALA A 340 9.14 35.86 -20.57
N ASN A 341 7.87 35.92 -20.99
CA ASN A 341 7.04 37.11 -21.20
C ASN A 341 5.99 36.89 -22.30
N VAL A 342 4.70 36.89 -21.93
CA VAL A 342 3.74 37.87 -22.48
C VAL A 342 2.76 38.23 -21.36
N ARG A 343 2.60 39.54 -21.13
CA ARG A 343 1.80 40.19 -20.09
C ARG A 343 0.32 39.77 -20.14
N ASN A 344 -0.19 39.23 -19.03
CA ASN A 344 -1.54 39.41 -18.44
C ASN A 344 -1.90 38.19 -17.57
N TYR A 345 -1.40 38.16 -16.33
CA TYR A 345 -1.82 37.17 -15.34
C TYR A 345 -3.13 37.66 -14.69
N LYS A 346 -4.28 37.17 -15.19
CA LYS A 346 -5.44 37.00 -14.30
C LYS A 346 -5.18 35.71 -13.53
N GLN A 347 -4.86 35.83 -12.24
CA GLN A 347 -4.87 34.69 -11.33
C GLN A 347 -6.32 34.18 -11.21
N THR A 348 -6.74 33.29 -12.11
CA THR A 348 -7.94 32.49 -11.87
C THR A 348 -7.56 31.33 -10.96
N ARG A 349 -8.02 31.39 -9.70
CA ARG A 349 -8.17 30.21 -8.85
C ARG A 349 -8.95 29.16 -9.66
N PHE A 350 -8.31 28.06 -10.03
CA PHE A 350 -8.98 26.96 -10.71
C PHE A 350 -9.46 25.93 -9.69
N THR A 351 -10.77 25.81 -9.54
CA THR A 351 -11.44 24.64 -8.98
C THR A 351 -11.26 23.48 -9.96
N ILE A 352 -10.49 22.47 -9.56
CA ILE A 352 -10.35 21.23 -10.34
C ILE A 352 -11.41 20.25 -9.82
N SER A 353 -12.50 20.11 -10.59
CA SER A 353 -13.49 19.05 -10.41
C SER A 353 -12.87 17.69 -10.73
N ILE A 354 -13.00 16.76 -9.79
CA ILE A 354 -12.64 15.34 -9.92
C ILE A 354 -13.89 14.61 -10.44
N THR A 355 -13.77 13.89 -11.56
CA THR A 355 -14.68 12.80 -11.90
C THR A 355 -14.32 11.61 -11.02
N ARG A 356 -15.32 11.15 -10.26
CA ARG A 356 -15.27 10.02 -9.30
C ARG A 356 -14.75 8.73 -9.92
#